data_AF-A0A916GB85-F1
#
_entry.id   AF-A0A916GB85-F1
#
_cell.length_a   1.000
_cell.length_b   1.000
_cell.length_c   1.000
_cell.angle_alpha   90.00
_cell.angle_beta   90.00
_cell.angle_gamma   90.00
#
_symmetry.space_group_name_H-M   'P 1'
#
loop_
_entity.id
_entity.type
_entity.pdbx_description
1 polymer ?
#
loop_
_entity_poly.entity_id
_entity_poly.type
_entity_poly.pdbx_seq_one_letter_code
_entity_poly.pdbx_strand_id
1 'polypeptide(L)'
;VQRLRQQVLEPLSRNEPGYYQQYDWLRDELAAFRSVPVGGVVMVEGIYALLPLLADYYDYTIWMGCPDEIRLERGLARDGESARDLWVNRWMPAEARYVETHQPQVKADLVVDSSQEIEHNPDLEFVRVLDGTS
;
A
#
# COMPACT_ATOMS: atom_id res chain seq x y z
N VAL A 1 -4.57 -9.20 -2.68
CA VAL A 1 -5.56 -8.77 -1.64
C VAL A 1 -6.20 -9.91 -0.85
N GLN A 2 -6.54 -11.08 -1.42
CA GLN A 2 -7.15 -12.18 -0.65
C GLN A 2 -6.32 -12.61 0.57
N ARG A 3 -4.99 -12.76 0.40
CA ARG A 3 -4.09 -13.09 1.50
C ARG A 3 -4.09 -12.04 2.60
N LEU A 4 -3.99 -10.75 2.26
CA LEU A 4 -4.10 -9.65 3.23
C LEU A 4 -5.39 -9.77 4.04
N ARG A 5 -6.53 -9.97 3.36
CA ARG A 5 -7.84 -10.14 4.02
C ARG A 5 -7.83 -11.30 5.01
N GLN A 6 -7.47 -12.49 4.54
CA GLN A 6 -7.59 -13.74 5.31
C GLN A 6 -6.54 -13.86 6.42
N GLN A 7 -5.32 -13.41 6.16
CA GLN A 7 -4.16 -13.61 7.03
C GLN A 7 -3.98 -12.48 8.03
N VAL A 8 -4.53 -11.29 7.76
CA VAL A 8 -4.30 -10.09 8.58
C VAL A 8 -5.62 -9.44 8.99
N LEU A 9 -6.44 -8.96 8.05
CA LEU A 9 -7.59 -8.12 8.39
C LEU A 9 -8.74 -8.87 9.08
N GLU A 10 -9.09 -10.06 8.60
CA GLU A 10 -10.12 -10.90 9.22
C GLU A 10 -9.75 -11.29 10.66
N PRO A 11 -8.55 -11.81 10.96
CA PRO A 11 -8.12 -12.04 12.34
C PRO A 11 -8.19 -10.77 13.20
N LEU A 12 -7.65 -9.65 12.72
CA LEU A 12 -7.62 -8.40 13.50
C LEU A 12 -9.03 -7.89 13.82
N SER A 13 -10.00 -8.02 12.88
CA SER A 13 -11.40 -7.68 13.13
C SER A 13 -12.07 -8.53 14.23
N ARG A 14 -11.51 -9.70 14.52
CA ARG A 14 -11.94 -10.59 15.63
C ARG A 14 -11.08 -10.43 16.87
N ASN A 15 -10.21 -9.42 16.92
CA ASN A 15 -9.24 -9.21 17.99
C ASN A 15 -8.28 -10.42 18.15
N GLU A 16 -7.91 -11.04 17.02
CA GLU A 16 -6.91 -12.11 16.91
C GLU A 16 -5.68 -11.57 16.16
N PRO A 17 -4.44 -11.96 16.54
CA PRO A 17 -3.26 -11.53 15.79
C PRO A 17 -3.28 -12.04 14.34
N GLY A 18 -2.87 -11.18 13.41
CA GLY A 18 -2.63 -11.56 12.01
C GLY A 18 -1.30 -12.29 11.84
N TYR A 19 -1.21 -13.19 10.86
CA TYR A 19 0.01 -13.94 10.54
C TYR A 19 0.17 -14.11 9.04
N TYR A 20 1.17 -13.47 8.44
CA TYR A 20 1.40 -13.49 7.00
C TYR A 20 2.86 -13.80 6.67
N GLN A 21 3.12 -14.36 5.49
CA GLN A 21 4.48 -14.47 4.98
C GLN A 21 4.87 -13.18 4.28
N GLN A 22 6.00 -12.59 4.69
CA GLN A 22 6.59 -11.46 3.99
C GLN A 22 7.01 -11.88 2.57
N TYR A 23 6.87 -10.98 1.61
CA TYR A 23 7.37 -11.19 0.25
C TYR A 23 8.84 -10.78 0.19
N ASP A 24 9.71 -11.67 -0.29
CA ASP A 24 11.09 -11.33 -0.61
C ASP A 24 11.17 -10.88 -2.08
N TRP A 25 11.28 -9.56 -2.28
CA TRP A 25 11.35 -8.95 -3.60
C TRP A 25 12.61 -9.32 -4.39
N LEU A 26 13.71 -9.68 -3.71
CA LEU A 26 14.96 -10.06 -4.37
C LEU A 26 14.93 -11.51 -4.88
N ARG A 27 14.24 -12.39 -4.15
CA ARG A 27 14.12 -13.82 -4.47
C ARG A 27 12.83 -14.18 -5.18
N ASP A 28 11.90 -13.24 -5.29
CA ASP A 28 10.58 -13.43 -5.89
C ASP A 28 9.79 -14.59 -5.23
N GLU A 29 9.87 -14.68 -3.90
CA GLU A 29 9.28 -15.78 -3.14
C GLU A 29 8.68 -15.36 -1.80
N LEU A 30 7.90 -16.25 -1.19
CA LEU A 30 7.40 -16.08 0.17
C LEU A 30 8.44 -16.53 1.18
N ALA A 31 8.80 -15.61 2.08
CA ALA A 31 9.79 -15.86 3.11
C ALA A 31 9.12 -16.15 4.46
N ALA A 32 9.79 -15.75 5.55
CA ALA A 32 9.37 -16.00 6.92
C ALA A 32 7.99 -15.39 7.25
N PHE A 33 7.28 -16.07 8.16
CA PHE A 33 6.06 -15.54 8.75
C PHE A 33 6.36 -14.34 9.65
N ARG A 34 5.45 -13.37 9.62
CA ARG A 34 5.41 -12.19 10.48
C ARG A 34 4.05 -12.12 11.15
N SER A 35 4.06 -11.79 12.44
CA SER A 35 2.84 -11.50 13.20
C SER A 35 2.49 -10.02 13.13
N VAL A 36 1.19 -9.74 13.15
CA VAL A 36 0.63 -8.40 13.35
C VAL A 36 -0.17 -8.45 14.65
N PRO A 37 0.33 -7.84 15.74
CA PRO A 37 -0.34 -7.91 17.04
C PRO A 37 -1.64 -7.09 17.04
N VAL A 38 -2.53 -7.42 17.98
CA VAL A 38 -3.73 -6.63 18.28
C VAL A 38 -3.40 -5.36 19.07
N GLY A 39 -4.28 -4.36 19.02
CA GLY A 39 -4.23 -3.19 19.90
C GLY A 39 -3.33 -2.04 19.44
N GLY A 40 -2.75 -2.11 18.24
CA GLY A 40 -1.99 -1.02 17.62
C GLY A 40 -2.62 -0.50 16.33
N VAL A 41 -2.02 0.54 15.74
CA VAL A 41 -2.39 1.03 14.41
C VAL A 41 -1.76 0.15 13.35
N VAL A 42 -2.57 -0.35 12.42
CA VAL A 42 -2.11 -1.14 11.27
C VAL A 42 -2.30 -0.31 10.00
N MET A 43 -1.19 0.02 9.35
CA MET A 43 -1.21 0.71 8.06
C MET A 43 -1.10 -0.33 6.93
N VAL A 44 -2.03 -0.27 5.99
CA VAL A 44 -2.00 -1.08 4.77
C VAL A 44 -1.71 -0.17 3.60
N GLU A 45 -0.61 -0.43 2.91
CA GLU A 45 -0.20 0.31 1.71
C GLU A 45 -0.25 -0.62 0.49
N GLY A 46 -0.63 -0.06 -0.66
CA GLY A 46 -0.47 -0.70 -1.96
C GLY A 46 -1.57 -0.32 -2.93
N ILE A 47 -1.25 -0.44 -4.22
CA ILE A 47 -2.27 -0.38 -5.26
C ILE A 47 -3.27 -1.54 -5.03
N TYR A 48 -4.58 -1.27 -5.15
CA TYR A 48 -5.70 -2.15 -4.79
C TYR A 48 -6.03 -2.31 -3.29
N ALA A 49 -5.39 -1.57 -2.37
CA ALA A 49 -5.73 -1.62 -0.95
C ALA A 49 -7.19 -1.21 -0.67
N LEU A 50 -7.78 -0.31 -1.48
CA LEU A 50 -9.16 0.15 -1.33
C LEU A 50 -10.17 -0.63 -2.19
N LEU A 51 -9.91 -1.92 -2.45
CA LEU A 51 -10.92 -2.78 -3.10
C LEU A 51 -12.14 -2.94 -2.18
N PRO A 52 -13.38 -2.95 -2.71
CA PRO A 52 -14.59 -3.05 -1.89
C PRO A 52 -14.63 -4.25 -0.94
N LEU A 53 -14.00 -5.37 -1.31
CA LEU A 53 -13.91 -6.57 -0.45
C LEU A 53 -13.11 -6.34 0.84
N LEU A 54 -12.36 -5.24 0.94
CA LEU A 54 -11.56 -4.86 2.10
C LEU A 54 -12.20 -3.70 2.90
N ALA A 55 -13.26 -3.07 2.39
CA ALA A 55 -13.79 -1.81 2.92
C ALA A 55 -14.21 -1.91 4.39
N ASP A 56 -14.87 -3.02 4.77
CA ASP A 56 -15.39 -3.22 6.12
C ASP A 56 -14.30 -3.44 7.20
N TYR A 57 -13.02 -3.49 6.81
CA TYR A 57 -11.89 -3.70 7.72
C TYR A 57 -11.08 -2.42 7.99
N TYR A 58 -11.42 -1.30 7.36
CA TYR A 58 -10.70 -0.05 7.54
C TYR A 58 -11.49 0.93 8.39
N ASP A 59 -10.84 1.48 9.42
CA ASP A 59 -11.37 2.61 10.19
C ASP A 59 -11.17 3.95 9.47
N TYR A 60 -10.16 4.03 8.61
CA TYR A 60 -9.81 5.24 7.85
C TYR A 60 -9.02 4.87 6.59
N THR A 61 -9.28 5.59 5.50
CA THR A 61 -8.71 5.31 4.18
C THR A 61 -8.18 6.57 3.53
N ILE A 62 -7.03 6.44 2.86
CA ILE A 62 -6.34 7.55 2.19
C ILE A 62 -6.08 7.16 0.74
N TRP A 63 -6.45 8.04 -0.19
CA TRP A 63 -6.09 7.93 -1.59
C TRP A 63 -5.02 8.96 -1.94
N MET A 64 -3.89 8.49 -2.47
CA MET A 64 -2.80 9.35 -2.94
C MET A 64 -2.99 9.61 -4.44
N GLY A 65 -3.51 10.78 -4.80
CA GLY A 65 -3.63 11.22 -6.19
C GLY A 65 -2.33 11.85 -6.69
N CYS A 66 -1.97 11.61 -7.96
CA CYS A 66 -0.85 12.27 -8.62
C CYS A 66 -1.03 12.16 -10.15
N PRO A 67 -0.68 13.19 -10.94
CA PRO A 67 -0.66 13.11 -12.40
C PRO A 67 0.23 11.97 -12.92
N ASP A 68 -0.23 11.29 -13.96
CA ASP A 68 0.44 10.12 -14.53
C ASP A 68 1.87 10.42 -15.03
N GLU A 69 2.10 11.63 -15.54
CA GLU A 69 3.41 12.07 -16.00
C GLU A 69 4.42 12.12 -14.85
N ILE A 70 4.02 12.67 -13.70
CA ILE A 70 4.86 12.77 -12.50
C ILE A 70 5.10 11.38 -11.91
N ARG A 71 4.08 10.52 -11.90
CA ARG A 71 4.19 9.14 -11.41
C ARG A 71 5.14 8.32 -12.27
N LEU A 72 5.06 8.46 -13.59
CA LEU A 72 5.96 7.80 -14.53
C LEU A 72 7.40 8.32 -14.35
N GLU A 73 7.59 9.64 -14.24
CA GLU A 73 8.91 10.23 -13.99
C GLU A 73 9.55 9.66 -12.71
N ARG A 74 8.83 9.73 -11.58
CA ARG A 74 9.31 9.21 -10.29
C ARG A 74 9.54 7.69 -10.34
N GLY A 75 8.65 6.97 -11.02
CA GLY A 75 8.74 5.54 -11.24
C GLY A 75 10.01 5.14 -11.98
N LEU A 76 10.33 5.83 -13.07
CA LEU A 76 11.54 5.57 -13.87
C LEU A 76 12.81 6.04 -13.18
N ALA A 77 12.75 7.13 -12.41
CA ALA A 77 13.89 7.55 -11.58
C ALA A 77 14.26 6.49 -10.54
N ARG A 78 13.27 5.77 -9.98
CA ARG A 78 13.47 4.69 -9.01
C ARG A 78 13.81 3.34 -9.65
N ASP A 79 13.05 2.95 -10.67
CA ASP A 79 13.06 1.60 -11.23
C ASP A 79 13.99 1.47 -12.45
N GLY A 80 14.45 2.61 -12.99
CA GLY A 80 15.29 2.71 -14.18
C GLY A 80 14.51 2.75 -15.50
N GLU A 81 15.12 3.31 -16.54
CA GLU A 81 14.50 3.50 -17.86
C GLU A 81 14.08 2.18 -18.53
N SER A 82 14.78 1.08 -18.23
CA SER A 82 14.42 -0.26 -18.71
C SER A 82 13.04 -0.73 -18.23
N ALA A 83 12.49 -0.12 -17.18
CA ALA A 83 11.15 -0.43 -16.67
C ALA A 83 10.01 0.31 -17.41
N ARG A 84 10.30 1.20 -18.37
CA ARG A 84 9.26 2.00 -19.06
C ARG A 84 8.15 1.17 -19.67
N ASP A 85 8.49 0.06 -20.33
CA ASP A 85 7.49 -0.82 -20.94
C ASP A 85 6.54 -1.40 -19.87
N LEU A 86 7.07 -1.83 -18.72
CA LEU A 86 6.26 -2.31 -17.60
C LEU A 86 5.35 -1.22 -17.05
N TRP A 87 5.86 0.00 -16.89
CA TRP A 87 5.05 1.14 -16.42
C TRP A 87 3.91 1.44 -17.38
N VAL A 88 4.23 1.72 -18.64
CA VAL A 88 3.29 2.27 -19.65
C VAL A 88 2.31 1.21 -20.14
N ASN A 89 2.76 -0.01 -20.35
CA ASN A 89 1.95 -1.05 -21.00
C ASN A 89 1.33 -2.05 -20.01
N ARG A 90 1.73 -2.02 -18.73
CA ARG A 90 1.22 -2.98 -17.73
C ARG A 90 0.70 -2.33 -16.46
N TRP A 91 1.51 -1.57 -15.74
CA TRP A 91 1.16 -1.09 -14.41
C TRP A 91 0.15 0.05 -14.44
N MET A 92 0.40 1.12 -15.20
CA MET A 92 -0.52 2.26 -15.31
C MET A 92 -1.87 1.86 -15.91
N PRO A 93 -1.95 1.04 -16.99
CA PRO A 93 -3.24 0.60 -17.52
C PRO A 93 -4.03 -0.28 -16.55
N ALA A 94 -3.36 -1.17 -15.81
CA ALA A 94 -4.02 -2.03 -14.84
C ALA A 94 -4.62 -1.22 -13.67
N GLU A 95 -3.89 -0.23 -13.18
CA GLU A 95 -4.37 0.70 -12.18
C GLU A 95 -5.51 1.57 -12.71
N ALA A 96 -5.39 2.14 -13.92
CA ALA A 96 -6.44 2.95 -14.53
C ALA A 96 -7.76 2.17 -14.60
N ARG A 97 -7.71 0.89 -15.01
CA ARG A 97 -8.87 0.00 -14.99
C ARG A 97 -9.44 -0.20 -13.60
N TYR A 98 -8.61 -0.31 -12.57
CA TYR A 98 -9.07 -0.41 -11.19
C TYR A 98 -9.75 0.86 -10.72
N VAL A 99 -9.17 2.02 -11.01
CA VAL A 99 -9.73 3.34 -10.68
C VAL A 99 -11.07 3.53 -11.38
N GLU A 100 -11.15 3.21 -12.67
CA GLU A 100 -12.39 3.29 -13.45
C GLU A 100 -13.49 2.38 -12.87
N THR A 101 -13.13 1.13 -12.53
CA THR A 101 -14.09 0.13 -12.07
C THR A 101 -14.57 0.39 -10.63
N HIS A 102 -13.68 0.79 -9.73
CA HIS A 102 -13.97 0.79 -8.28
C HIS A 102 -14.07 2.19 -7.68
N GLN A 103 -13.55 3.21 -8.36
CA GLN A 103 -13.53 4.61 -7.93
C GLN A 103 -13.04 4.79 -6.49
N PRO A 104 -11.85 4.23 -6.13
CA PRO A 104 -11.35 4.26 -4.76
C PRO A 104 -11.18 5.69 -4.21
N GLN A 105 -10.83 6.65 -5.07
CA GLN A 105 -10.69 8.06 -4.72
C GLN A 105 -11.99 8.71 -4.24
N VAL A 106 -13.15 8.20 -4.67
CA VAL A 106 -14.46 8.71 -4.24
C VAL A 106 -14.87 8.11 -2.89
N LYS A 107 -14.34 6.94 -2.56
CA LYS A 107 -14.66 6.18 -1.34
C LYS A 107 -13.67 6.40 -0.22
N ALA A 108 -12.52 7.02 -0.50
CA ALA A 108 -11.52 7.32 0.49
C ALA A 108 -11.99 8.44 1.42
N ASP A 109 -11.67 8.34 2.71
CA ASP A 109 -11.97 9.38 3.70
C ASP A 109 -11.13 10.65 3.46
N LEU A 110 -9.92 10.48 2.91
CA LEU A 110 -9.04 11.56 2.54
C LEU A 110 -8.42 11.32 1.16
N VAL A 111 -8.44 12.35 0.33
CA VAL A 111 -7.70 12.40 -0.94
C VAL A 111 -6.56 13.40 -0.78
N VAL A 112 -5.33 12.92 -0.97
CA VAL A 112 -4.12 13.73 -0.89
C VAL A 112 -3.56 13.91 -2.29
N ASP A 113 -3.33 15.16 -2.69
CA ASP A 113 -2.53 15.47 -3.86
C ASP A 113 -1.04 15.31 -3.52
N SER A 114 -0.43 14.29 -4.12
CA SER A 114 1.00 13.98 -3.96
C SER A 114 1.85 14.48 -5.12
N SER A 115 1.32 15.34 -6.00
CA SER A 115 2.09 15.96 -7.08
C SER A 115 3.15 16.93 -6.54
N GLN A 116 2.92 17.56 -5.40
CA GLN A 116 3.83 18.52 -4.80
C GLN A 116 4.90 17.82 -3.96
N GLU A 117 6.13 18.32 -4.02
CA GLU A 117 7.13 18.00 -3.01
C GLU A 117 6.75 18.73 -1.71
N ILE A 118 6.50 17.94 -0.67
CA ILE A 118 6.33 18.46 0.67
C ILE A 118 7.71 18.41 1.32
N GLU A 119 8.17 19.53 1.86
CA GLU A 119 9.41 19.57 2.63
C GLU A 119 9.31 18.55 3.77
N HIS A 120 10.29 17.64 3.84
CA HIS A 120 10.32 16.64 4.91
C HIS A 120 10.39 17.37 6.25
N ASN A 121 9.36 17.18 7.06
CA ASN A 121 9.34 17.70 8.41
C ASN A 121 9.68 16.55 9.38
N PRO A 122 10.89 16.51 9.95
CA PRO A 122 11.29 15.46 10.88
C PRO A 122 10.45 15.46 12.17
N ASP A 123 9.74 16.55 12.49
CA ASP A 123 8.89 16.60 13.68
C ASP A 123 7.53 15.89 13.48
N LEU A 124 7.19 15.50 12.24
CA LEU A 124 5.93 14.84 11.88
C LEU A 124 6.15 13.45 11.26
N GLU A 125 7.35 12.89 11.39
CA GLU A 125 7.67 11.58 10.84
C GLU A 125 7.22 10.43 11.76
N PHE A 126 6.70 9.36 11.17
CA PHE A 126 6.46 8.11 11.87
C PHE A 126 7.65 7.18 11.64
N VAL A 127 8.59 7.13 12.59
CA VAL A 127 9.67 6.13 12.55
C VAL A 127 9.21 4.86 13.23
N ARG A 128 9.36 3.72 12.54
CA ARG A 128 9.27 2.42 13.20
C ARG A 128 10.49 2.24 14.09
N VAL A 129 10.33 2.49 15.39
CA VAL A 129 11.32 2.07 16.39
C VAL A 129 11.21 0.55 16.51
N LEU A 130 12.17 -0.18 15.94
CA LEU A 130 12.31 -1.60 16.21
C LEU A 130 12.93 -1.72 17.60
N ASP A 131 12.15 -2.12 18.59
CA ASP A 131 12.69 -2.47 19.90
C ASP A 131 13.73 -3.58 19.69
N GLY A 132 14.99 -3.25 20.00
CA GLY A 132 16.09 -4.19 19.90
C GLY A 132 15.88 -5.34 20.87
N THR A 133 15.52 -6.51 20.35
CA THR A 133 15.70 -7.77 21.07
C THR A 133 16.21 -8.83 20.10
N SER A 134 17.51 -9.08 20.24
CA SER A 134 18.17 -10.36 19.89
C SER A 134 17.69 -11.48 20.80
#